data_AF-A0A8X6YCE5-F1
#
_entry.id   AF-A0A8X6YCE5-F1
#
_cell.length_a   1.000
_cell.length_b   1.000
_cell.length_c   1.000
_cell.angle_alpha   90.00
_cell.angle_beta   90.00
_cell.angle_gamma   90.00
#
_symmetry.space_group_name_H-M   'P 1'
#
loop_
_entity.id
_entity.type
_entity.pdbx_description
1 polymer ?
#
loop_
_entity_poly.entity_id
_entity_poly.type
_entity_poly.pdbx_seq_one_letter_code
_entity_poly.pdbx_strand_id
1 'polypeptide(L)'
;MAHFKEIIRICEDQRYEGALPWLAGHPPLYDKYDAAESRLRTAAKHLINENYFEVYDNVFKQFFGVSSSPFMLNVTISYHLERENFQTESLRKIIGHLKEGFYLDNLATSVNDVTELEQLKSQSIEIMKEGAFELRCGASNDSKEDQDIQMILVLSWDVVSDELSCKLPSNLDYIQERSVTKRLLLSVINSVYDPIGCTAPALLLPMLLMQEAWRGKIGWDEVLPIELEHKYRLWEKTMRPMSKCTIPR
;
A
#
# COMPACT_ATOMS: atom_id res chain seq x y z
N MET A 1 8.68 2.11 -23.68
CA MET A 1 8.85 3.47 -23.13
C MET A 1 8.04 4.54 -23.86
N ALA A 2 8.02 4.60 -25.20
CA ALA A 2 7.24 5.63 -25.93
C ALA A 2 5.72 5.57 -25.65
N HIS A 3 5.13 4.38 -25.74
CA HIS A 3 3.69 4.18 -25.49
C HIS A 3 3.25 4.51 -24.04
N PHE A 4 4.13 4.34 -23.06
CA PHE A 4 3.87 4.62 -21.65
C PHE A 4 3.79 6.13 -21.36
N LYS A 5 4.61 6.94 -22.04
CA LYS A 5 4.58 8.40 -21.92
C LYS A 5 3.35 9.06 -22.56
N GLU A 6 2.73 8.40 -23.53
CA GLU A 6 1.53 8.91 -24.22
C GLU A 6 0.24 8.71 -23.41
N ILE A 7 0.26 7.76 -22.46
CA ILE A 7 -0.93 7.29 -21.73
C ILE A 7 -1.10 8.00 -20.38
N ILE A 8 -0.02 8.53 -19.81
CA ILE A 8 -0.02 9.13 -18.47
C ILE A 8 -0.19 10.64 -18.61
N ARG A 9 -1.19 11.20 -17.94
CA ARG A 9 -1.37 12.64 -17.76
C ARG A 9 -1.28 12.98 -16.28
N ILE A 10 -0.91 14.22 -16.00
CA ILE A 10 -0.92 14.78 -14.65
C ILE A 10 -2.17 15.67 -14.56
N CYS A 11 -3.07 15.34 -13.64
CA CYS A 11 -4.26 16.14 -13.37
C CYS A 11 -3.89 17.46 -12.69
N GLU A 12 -4.84 18.42 -12.68
CA GLU A 12 -4.65 19.74 -12.05
C GLU A 12 -4.34 19.67 -10.54
N ASP A 13 -4.63 18.54 -9.90
CA ASP A 13 -4.32 18.22 -8.50
C ASP A 13 -3.02 17.41 -8.31
N GLN A 14 -2.16 17.37 -9.34
CA GLN A 14 -0.87 16.66 -9.37
C GLN A 14 -0.92 15.14 -9.23
N ARG A 15 -2.08 14.51 -9.47
CA ARG A 15 -2.16 13.03 -9.54
C ARG A 15 -1.86 12.52 -10.94
N TYR A 16 -1.19 11.38 -11.03
CA TYR A 16 -0.97 10.67 -12.28
C TYR A 16 -2.23 9.90 -12.68
N GLU A 17 -2.80 10.24 -13.82
CA GLU A 17 -3.93 9.53 -14.44
C GLU A 17 -3.43 8.80 -15.69
N GLY A 18 -3.53 7.47 -15.69
CA GLY A 18 -3.20 6.63 -16.84
C GLY A 18 -4.43 6.28 -17.64
N ALA A 19 -4.53 6.76 -18.89
CA ALA A 19 -5.59 6.35 -19.79
C ALA A 19 -5.44 4.87 -20.16
N LEU A 20 -6.36 4.01 -19.73
CA LEU A 20 -6.32 2.59 -20.12
C LEU A 20 -6.24 2.46 -21.67
N PRO A 21 -5.23 1.79 -22.24
CA PRO A 21 -4.90 1.89 -23.68
C PRO A 21 -5.99 1.43 -24.66
N TRP A 22 -7.06 0.81 -24.16
CA TRP A 22 -8.20 0.36 -24.95
C TRP A 22 -9.52 1.08 -24.63
N LEU A 23 -9.48 2.19 -23.87
CA LEU A 23 -10.68 2.84 -23.32
C LEU A 23 -11.33 3.90 -24.23
N ALA A 24 -11.03 3.92 -25.52
CA ALA A 24 -11.82 4.72 -26.46
C ALA A 24 -13.22 4.06 -26.60
N GLY A 25 -14.18 4.51 -25.78
CA GLY A 25 -15.59 4.09 -25.87
C GLY A 25 -16.08 3.10 -24.80
N HIS A 26 -15.35 2.86 -23.71
CA HIS A 26 -15.84 1.97 -22.64
C HIS A 26 -16.78 2.73 -21.67
N PRO A 27 -17.93 2.16 -21.26
CA PRO A 27 -18.83 2.80 -20.30
C PRO A 27 -18.16 2.99 -18.92
N PRO A 28 -18.64 3.96 -18.12
CA PRO A 28 -18.11 4.23 -16.77
C PRO A 28 -18.15 2.98 -15.90
N LEU A 29 -17.15 2.85 -15.02
CA LEU A 29 -17.06 1.73 -14.08
C LEU A 29 -18.28 1.74 -13.15
N TYR A 30 -18.98 0.62 -13.11
CA TYR A 30 -20.18 0.45 -12.27
C TYR A 30 -19.80 0.38 -10.79
N ASP A 31 -20.43 1.22 -9.96
CA ASP A 31 -20.30 1.20 -8.50
C ASP A 31 -20.92 -0.10 -7.95
N LYS A 32 -20.15 -0.85 -7.17
CA LYS A 32 -20.56 -2.14 -6.59
C LYS A 32 -21.01 -2.03 -5.14
N TYR A 33 -21.19 -0.83 -4.60
CA TYR A 33 -21.60 -0.61 -3.22
C TYR A 33 -22.85 -1.43 -2.84
N ASP A 34 -23.95 -1.29 -3.59
CA ASP A 34 -25.21 -2.00 -3.30
C ASP A 34 -25.06 -3.53 -3.37
N ALA A 35 -24.26 -4.01 -4.33
CA ALA A 35 -24.00 -5.44 -4.50
C ALA A 35 -23.15 -5.99 -3.34
N ALA A 36 -22.20 -5.21 -2.84
CA ALA A 36 -21.38 -5.56 -1.68
C ALA A 36 -22.22 -5.54 -0.39
N GLU A 37 -23.06 -4.52 -0.20
CA GLU A 37 -23.96 -4.41 0.96
C GLU A 37 -24.96 -5.57 1.01
N SER A 38 -25.57 -5.90 -0.13
CA SER A 38 -26.50 -7.03 -0.24
C SER A 38 -25.84 -8.37 0.11
N ARG A 39 -24.60 -8.59 -0.34
CA ARG A 39 -23.80 -9.78 0.02
C ARG A 39 -23.50 -9.82 1.51
N LEU A 40 -23.11 -8.70 2.11
CA LEU A 40 -22.83 -8.60 3.54
C LEU A 40 -24.09 -8.94 4.36
N ARG A 41 -25.24 -8.37 4.02
CA ARG A 41 -26.53 -8.66 4.68
C ARG A 41 -26.91 -10.13 4.56
N THR A 42 -26.68 -10.73 3.40
CA THR A 42 -26.97 -12.16 3.16
C THR A 42 -26.05 -13.05 3.98
N ALA A 43 -24.75 -12.76 4.00
CA ALA A 43 -23.78 -13.49 4.81
C ALA A 43 -24.09 -13.38 6.31
N ALA A 44 -24.44 -12.19 6.80
CA ALA A 44 -24.83 -11.98 8.19
C ALA A 44 -26.06 -12.81 8.57
N LYS A 45 -27.11 -12.80 7.74
CA LYS A 45 -28.30 -13.64 7.95
C LYS A 45 -27.97 -15.13 7.99
N HIS A 46 -27.10 -15.59 7.09
CA HIS A 46 -26.65 -16.98 7.07
C HIS A 46 -25.90 -17.36 8.35
N LEU A 47 -24.97 -16.50 8.80
CA LEU A 47 -24.23 -16.73 10.04
C LEU A 47 -25.13 -16.74 11.28
N ILE A 48 -26.18 -15.91 11.30
CA ILE A 48 -27.17 -15.91 12.38
C ILE A 48 -28.01 -17.20 12.35
N ASN A 49 -28.51 -17.60 11.19
CA ASN A 49 -29.33 -18.81 11.06
C ASN A 49 -28.58 -20.09 11.43
N GLU A 50 -27.29 -20.17 11.10
CA GLU A 50 -26.44 -21.33 11.38
C GLU A 50 -25.79 -21.27 12.79
N ASN A 51 -26.18 -20.31 13.64
CA ASN A 51 -25.60 -20.08 14.98
C ASN A 51 -24.06 -19.86 15.00
N TYR A 52 -23.46 -19.52 13.85
CA TYR A 52 -22.03 -19.19 13.78
C TYR A 52 -21.74 -17.73 14.09
N PHE A 53 -22.76 -16.87 14.12
CA PHE A 53 -22.57 -15.42 14.32
C PHE A 53 -21.76 -15.10 15.59
N GLU A 54 -22.11 -15.69 16.74
CA GLU A 54 -21.38 -15.46 17.99
C GLU A 54 -19.96 -16.03 17.97
N VAL A 55 -19.73 -17.14 17.26
CA VAL A 55 -18.39 -17.72 17.12
C VAL A 55 -17.47 -16.79 16.32
N TYR A 56 -17.95 -16.29 15.19
CA TYR A 56 -17.21 -15.32 14.39
C TYR A 56 -17.07 -13.98 15.11
N ASP A 57 -18.12 -13.50 15.76
CA ASP A 57 -18.10 -12.26 16.55
C ASP A 57 -17.09 -12.33 17.71
N ASN A 58 -17.00 -13.48 18.39
CA ASN A 58 -15.96 -13.71 19.42
C ASN A 58 -14.56 -13.74 18.83
N VAL A 59 -14.36 -14.35 17.66
CA VAL A 59 -13.08 -14.29 16.94
C VAL A 59 -12.73 -12.84 16.62
N PHE A 60 -13.66 -12.06 16.05
CA PHE A 60 -13.44 -10.64 15.77
C PHE A 60 -13.15 -9.83 17.03
N LYS A 61 -13.89 -10.03 18.12
CA LYS A 61 -13.64 -9.43 19.45
C LYS A 61 -12.28 -9.80 20.02
N GLN A 62 -11.81 -11.02 19.80
CA GLN A 62 -10.47 -11.45 20.18
C GLN A 62 -9.39 -10.79 19.31
N PHE A 63 -9.69 -10.55 18.02
CA PHE A 63 -8.86 -9.74 17.12
C PHE A 63 -8.88 -8.24 17.46
N PHE A 64 -9.92 -7.70 18.11
CA PHE A 64 -9.93 -6.32 18.61
C PHE A 64 -8.87 -6.06 19.70
N GLY A 65 -8.20 -7.11 20.23
CA GLY A 65 -7.03 -7.01 21.10
C GLY A 65 -5.68 -7.25 20.40
N VAL A 66 -5.67 -7.46 19.08
CA VAL A 66 -4.47 -7.68 18.26
C VAL A 66 -4.33 -6.46 17.36
N SER A 67 -3.27 -5.67 17.53
CA SER A 67 -2.90 -4.50 16.71
C SER A 67 -4.10 -3.71 16.16
N SER A 68 -4.53 -2.66 16.86
CA SER A 68 -5.62 -1.77 16.45
C SER A 68 -5.68 -1.59 14.94
N SER A 69 -6.84 -1.86 14.33
CA SER A 69 -7.06 -1.59 12.90
C SER A 69 -6.50 -0.20 12.58
N PRO A 70 -5.68 -0.03 11.53
CA PRO A 70 -5.11 1.27 11.17
C PRO A 70 -6.16 2.37 11.05
N PHE A 71 -7.39 2.01 10.66
CA PHE A 71 -8.53 2.90 10.68
C PHE A 71 -8.88 3.42 12.08
N MET A 72 -9.03 2.52 13.06
CA MET A 72 -9.35 2.90 14.45
C MET A 72 -8.21 3.70 15.10
N LEU A 73 -6.96 3.34 14.80
CA LEU A 73 -5.79 4.11 15.23
C LEU A 73 -5.84 5.53 14.68
N ASN A 74 -6.02 5.69 13.36
CA ASN A 74 -6.11 7.00 12.72
C ASN A 74 -7.25 7.85 13.27
N VAL A 75 -8.44 7.29 13.48
CA VAL A 75 -9.57 8.00 14.10
C VAL A 75 -9.22 8.48 15.51
N THR A 76 -8.58 7.63 16.31
CA THR A 76 -8.18 7.98 17.69
C THR A 76 -7.12 9.07 17.70
N ILE A 77 -6.14 9.00 16.80
CA ILE A 77 -5.12 10.04 16.62
C ILE A 77 -5.79 11.35 16.20
N SER A 78 -6.69 11.34 15.19
CA SER A 78 -7.40 12.55 14.76
C SER A 78 -8.17 13.20 15.90
N TYR A 79 -8.90 12.41 16.69
CA TYR A 79 -9.61 12.90 17.87
C TYR A 79 -8.68 13.52 18.92
N HIS A 80 -7.53 12.89 19.18
CA HIS A 80 -6.51 13.42 20.08
C HIS A 80 -5.95 14.77 19.60
N LEU A 81 -5.66 14.89 18.30
CA LEU A 81 -5.13 16.11 17.67
C LEU A 81 -6.16 17.26 17.58
N GLU A 82 -7.44 16.99 17.80
CA GLU A 82 -8.52 17.99 17.79
C GLU A 82 -8.81 18.61 19.17
N ARG A 83 -8.11 18.17 20.21
CA ARG A 83 -8.26 18.74 21.56
C ARG A 83 -7.84 20.22 21.59
N GLU A 84 -8.53 21.01 22.41
CA GLU A 84 -8.37 22.48 22.48
C GLU A 84 -6.94 22.92 22.82
N ASN A 85 -6.23 22.15 23.65
CA ASN A 85 -4.84 22.42 24.04
C ASN A 85 -3.86 22.40 22.86
N PHE A 86 -4.22 21.76 21.75
CA PHE A 86 -3.41 21.71 20.53
C PHE A 86 -3.85 22.70 19.45
N GLN A 87 -4.95 23.42 19.63
CA GLN A 87 -5.46 24.39 18.65
C GLN A 87 -4.79 25.77 18.80
N THR A 88 -3.50 25.81 19.14
CA THR A 88 -2.72 27.04 19.27
C THR A 88 -1.99 27.36 17.96
N GLU A 89 -1.80 28.65 17.67
CA GLU A 89 -1.14 29.08 16.42
C GLU A 89 0.29 28.54 16.31
N SER A 90 0.99 28.37 17.44
CA SER A 90 2.34 27.80 17.46
C SER A 90 2.39 26.31 17.07
N LEU A 91 1.33 25.55 17.37
CA LEU A 91 1.26 24.10 17.09
C LEU A 91 0.55 23.78 15.77
N ARG A 92 -0.16 24.76 15.20
CA ARG A 92 -0.97 24.60 13.98
C ARG A 92 -0.23 23.87 12.86
N LYS A 93 1.03 24.24 12.60
CA LYS A 93 1.85 23.62 11.56
C LYS A 93 2.12 22.14 11.85
N ILE A 94 2.52 21.81 13.07
CA ILE A 94 2.86 20.44 13.49
C ILE A 94 1.61 19.55 13.52
N ILE A 95 0.48 20.08 14.01
CA ILE A 95 -0.80 19.37 13.95
C ILE A 95 -1.21 19.10 12.50
N GLY A 96 -0.96 20.01 11.57
CA GLY A 96 -1.13 19.77 10.14
C GLY A 96 -0.31 18.57 9.65
N HIS A 97 0.99 18.56 9.94
CA HIS A 97 1.86 17.43 9.60
C HIS A 97 1.41 16.11 10.22
N LEU A 98 0.94 16.11 11.47
CA LEU A 98 0.41 14.91 12.12
C LEU A 98 -0.92 14.46 11.52
N LYS A 99 -1.81 15.38 11.13
CA LYS A 99 -3.09 15.01 10.51
C LYS A 99 -2.93 14.41 9.11
N GLU A 100 -1.99 14.94 8.32
CA GLU A 100 -1.82 14.55 6.92
C GLU A 100 -0.71 13.52 6.70
N GLY A 101 0.23 13.39 7.63
CA GLY A 101 1.43 12.56 7.45
C GLY A 101 1.28 11.10 7.85
N PHE A 102 0.20 10.69 8.53
CA PHE A 102 0.05 9.28 8.93
C PHE A 102 -0.40 8.40 7.76
N TYR A 103 0.41 7.40 7.43
CA TYR A 103 0.05 6.25 6.61
C TYR A 103 0.03 4.99 7.48
N LEU A 104 -1.17 4.46 7.71
CA LEU A 104 -1.42 3.36 8.65
C LEU A 104 -0.86 3.68 10.05
N ASP A 105 0.31 3.14 10.39
CA ASP A 105 1.03 3.31 11.65
C ASP A 105 2.30 4.18 11.52
N ASN A 106 2.65 4.63 10.31
CA ASN A 106 3.88 5.38 10.03
C ASN A 106 3.58 6.86 9.76
N LEU A 107 4.30 7.75 10.42
CA LEU A 107 4.29 9.19 10.11
C LEU A 107 5.36 9.50 9.06
N ALA A 108 4.94 9.87 7.86
CA ALA A 108 5.81 10.32 6.78
C ALA A 108 5.49 11.78 6.43
N THR A 109 6.45 12.68 6.65
CA THR A 109 6.29 14.10 6.36
C THR A 109 7.61 14.75 5.96
N SER A 110 7.55 15.94 5.35
CA SER A 110 8.72 16.69 4.89
C SER A 110 8.70 18.13 5.41
N VAL A 111 9.90 18.66 5.63
CA VAL A 111 10.14 20.05 6.04
C VAL A 111 11.36 20.58 5.29
N ASN A 112 11.45 21.91 5.16
CA ASN A 112 12.49 22.54 4.34
C ASN A 112 13.79 22.85 5.12
N ASP A 113 13.76 22.78 6.44
CA ASP A 113 14.87 23.19 7.31
C ASP A 113 15.13 22.16 8.42
N VAL A 114 16.41 22.00 8.77
CA VAL A 114 16.84 21.05 9.82
C VAL A 114 16.34 21.49 11.20
N THR A 115 16.33 22.79 11.48
CA THR A 115 15.81 23.34 12.73
C THR A 115 14.32 23.07 12.86
N GLU A 116 13.59 23.22 11.74
CA GLU A 116 12.17 22.87 11.67
C GLU A 116 11.93 21.37 11.88
N LEU A 117 12.81 20.52 11.34
CA LEU A 117 12.73 19.07 11.53
C LEU A 117 12.90 18.68 13.00
N GLU A 118 13.90 19.23 13.67
CA GLU A 118 14.13 18.95 15.10
C GLU A 118 12.98 19.45 15.97
N GLN A 119 12.43 20.62 15.64
CA GLN A 119 11.22 21.13 16.29
C GLN A 119 10.01 20.20 16.06
N LEU A 120 9.80 19.75 14.82
CA LEU A 120 8.72 18.86 14.45
C LEU A 120 8.85 17.51 15.16
N LYS A 121 10.04 16.90 15.20
CA LYS A 121 10.29 15.64 15.92
C LYS A 121 9.95 15.78 17.40
N SER A 122 10.55 16.78 18.06
CA SER A 122 10.40 16.98 19.50
C SER A 122 8.94 17.23 19.90
N GLN A 123 8.27 18.16 19.22
CA GLN A 123 6.88 18.50 19.52
C GLN A 123 5.90 17.39 19.13
N SER A 124 6.15 16.66 18.03
CA SER A 124 5.30 15.52 17.65
C SER A 124 5.36 14.41 18.69
N ILE A 125 6.54 14.09 19.23
CA ILE A 125 6.70 13.10 20.30
C ILE A 125 5.92 13.53 21.55
N GLU A 126 6.02 14.80 21.94
CA GLU A 126 5.32 15.31 23.13
C GLU A 126 3.80 15.26 22.97
N ILE A 127 3.29 15.75 21.83
CA ILE A 127 1.85 15.73 21.51
C ILE A 127 1.34 14.30 21.53
N MET A 128 2.00 13.38 20.81
CA MET A 128 1.57 11.98 20.72
C MET A 128 1.65 11.28 22.08
N LYS A 129 2.68 11.56 22.88
CA LYS A 129 2.85 11.00 24.22
C LYS A 129 1.74 11.42 25.19
N GLU A 130 1.18 12.63 25.05
CA GLU A 130 0.02 13.05 25.85
C GLU A 130 -1.22 12.18 25.55
N GLY A 131 -1.34 11.65 24.33
CA GLY A 131 -2.35 10.68 23.93
C GLY A 131 -1.99 9.22 24.26
N ALA A 132 -0.93 8.99 25.04
CA ALA A 132 -0.34 7.68 25.31
C ALA A 132 0.16 6.94 24.05
N PHE A 133 0.48 7.66 22.97
CA PHE A 133 1.09 7.10 21.77
C PHE A 133 2.61 7.25 21.82
N GLU A 134 3.33 6.14 21.67
CA GLU A 134 4.79 6.16 21.54
C GLU A 134 5.19 6.37 20.07
N LEU A 135 5.34 7.64 19.67
CA LEU A 135 5.85 7.97 18.34
C LEU A 135 7.36 7.71 18.27
N ARG A 136 7.77 6.80 17.38
CA ARG A 136 9.19 6.56 17.08
C ARG A 136 9.56 7.34 15.82
N CYS A 137 10.40 8.35 15.95
CA CYS A 137 10.97 9.04 14.79
C CYS A 137 12.10 8.19 14.21
N GLY A 138 11.83 7.51 13.10
CA GLY A 138 12.86 6.87 12.28
C GLY A 138 13.38 7.85 11.22
N ALA A 139 14.69 7.81 11.01
CA ALA A 139 15.44 8.15 9.79
C ALA A 139 15.18 9.53 9.13
N SER A 140 16.22 10.37 9.06
CA SER A 140 16.19 11.72 8.47
C SER A 140 17.31 11.87 7.44
N ASN A 141 17.13 12.76 6.46
CA ASN A 141 18.19 13.11 5.49
C ASN A 141 19.47 13.64 6.14
N ASP A 142 19.40 14.17 7.36
CA ASP A 142 20.54 14.82 8.01
C ASP A 142 21.16 13.97 9.13
N SER A 143 20.61 12.78 9.41
CA SER A 143 21.25 11.85 10.36
C SER A 143 22.44 11.19 9.69
N LYS A 144 23.65 11.69 9.98
CA LYS A 144 24.95 11.18 9.52
C LYS A 144 25.35 9.80 10.06
N GLU A 145 24.42 9.05 10.65
CA GLU A 145 24.67 7.71 11.17
C GLU A 145 24.01 6.67 10.26
N ASP A 146 24.84 6.06 9.43
CA ASP A 146 24.74 4.73 8.80
C ASP A 146 23.35 4.23 8.38
N GLN A 147 22.94 4.63 7.18
CA GLN A 147 22.49 3.74 6.10
C GLN A 147 22.08 4.60 4.88
N ASP A 148 22.85 4.52 3.78
CA ASP A 148 22.58 5.24 2.52
C ASP A 148 21.18 4.91 1.94
N ILE A 149 20.58 3.80 2.39
CA ILE A 149 19.24 3.36 1.98
C ILE A 149 18.36 3.22 3.23
N GLN A 150 17.34 4.07 3.34
CA GLN A 150 16.31 3.99 4.38
C GLN A 150 15.07 3.29 3.84
N MET A 151 14.28 2.64 4.70
CA MET A 151 13.00 2.04 4.29
C MET A 151 11.84 2.94 4.72
N ILE A 152 11.12 3.49 3.75
CA ILE A 152 9.88 4.24 3.98
C ILE A 152 8.74 3.43 3.38
N LEU A 153 7.78 3.01 4.22
CA LEU A 153 6.61 2.24 3.76
C LEU A 153 7.00 1.02 2.90
N VAL A 154 8.10 0.34 3.24
CA VAL A 154 8.67 -0.82 2.50
C VAL A 154 9.35 -0.46 1.16
N LEU A 155 9.33 0.81 0.74
CA LEU A 155 10.17 1.32 -0.34
C LEU A 155 11.59 1.56 0.15
N SER A 156 12.60 1.31 -0.69
CA SER A 156 13.96 1.78 -0.45
C SER A 156 14.10 3.21 -0.92
N TRP A 157 14.52 4.09 -0.02
CA TRP A 157 14.84 5.47 -0.30
C TRP A 157 16.35 5.67 -0.23
N ASP A 158 16.93 6.05 -1.35
CA ASP A 158 18.30 6.53 -1.41
C ASP A 158 18.31 8.01 -1.00
N VAL A 159 18.91 8.27 0.16
CA VAL A 159 18.97 9.59 0.79
C VAL A 159 19.87 10.55 0.01
N VAL A 160 20.87 10.01 -0.71
CA VAL A 160 21.88 10.81 -1.44
C VAL A 160 21.33 11.27 -2.79
N SER A 161 20.66 10.37 -3.51
CA SER A 161 20.05 10.70 -4.82
C SER A 161 18.62 11.24 -4.72
N ASP A 162 18.01 11.18 -3.53
CA ASP A 162 16.59 11.49 -3.27
C ASP A 162 15.63 10.68 -4.17
N GLU A 163 15.98 9.41 -4.38
CA GLU A 163 15.26 8.49 -5.24
C GLU A 163 14.61 7.34 -4.46
N LEU A 164 13.35 7.05 -4.78
CA LEU A 164 12.61 5.90 -4.28
C LEU A 164 12.73 4.72 -5.23
N SER A 165 12.87 3.52 -4.69
CA SER A 165 12.92 2.26 -5.43
C SER A 165 12.09 1.19 -4.75
N CYS A 166 11.43 0.35 -5.54
CA CYS A 166 10.71 -0.81 -5.03
C CYS A 166 11.65 -2.00 -4.95
N LYS A 167 11.81 -2.58 -3.76
CA LYS A 167 12.53 -3.85 -3.63
C LYS A 167 11.70 -4.94 -4.29
N LEU A 168 12.23 -5.48 -5.39
CA LEU A 168 11.66 -6.70 -5.95
C LEU A 168 11.87 -7.85 -4.97
N PRO A 169 10.88 -8.72 -4.83
CA PRO A 169 10.95 -9.82 -3.90
C PRO A 169 12.00 -10.84 -4.37
N SER A 170 12.87 -11.25 -3.46
CA SER A 170 14.04 -12.12 -3.72
C SER A 170 13.66 -13.50 -4.24
N ASN A 171 12.38 -13.86 -4.12
CA ASN A 171 11.81 -15.10 -4.62
C ASN A 171 11.77 -15.17 -6.16
N LEU A 172 11.85 -14.04 -6.89
CA LEU A 172 11.81 -14.03 -8.36
C LEU A 172 12.95 -14.84 -9.00
N ASP A 173 14.12 -14.89 -8.38
CA ASP A 173 15.26 -15.65 -8.91
C ASP A 173 15.11 -17.17 -8.72
N TYR A 174 14.34 -17.59 -7.72
CA TYR A 174 14.13 -19.00 -7.38
C TYR A 174 12.92 -19.64 -8.10
N ILE A 175 12.15 -18.84 -8.85
CA ILE A 175 10.91 -19.27 -9.52
C ILE A 175 11.16 -19.81 -10.94
N GLN A 176 12.34 -19.58 -11.52
CA GLN A 176 12.63 -20.00 -12.89
C GLN A 176 12.52 -21.51 -13.13
N GLU A 177 12.80 -22.34 -12.11
CA GLU A 177 12.83 -23.80 -12.25
C GLU A 177 11.55 -24.49 -11.76
N ARG A 178 10.61 -23.74 -11.19
CA ARG A 178 9.38 -24.31 -10.61
C ARG A 178 8.21 -24.19 -11.57
N SER A 179 7.36 -25.22 -11.62
CA SER A 179 6.06 -25.14 -12.28
C SER A 179 5.23 -24.00 -11.69
N VAL A 180 4.68 -23.14 -12.54
CA VAL A 180 3.90 -21.99 -12.07
C VAL A 180 2.52 -22.48 -11.64
N THR A 181 2.23 -22.40 -10.34
CA THR A 181 0.90 -22.69 -9.79
C THR A 181 0.14 -21.40 -9.50
N LYS A 182 -1.17 -21.50 -9.31
CA LYS A 182 -2.00 -20.36 -8.89
C LYS A 182 -1.55 -19.78 -7.53
N ARG A 183 -1.12 -20.63 -6.60
CA ARG A 183 -0.56 -20.21 -5.31
C ARG A 183 0.74 -19.42 -5.50
N LEU A 184 1.61 -19.87 -6.40
CA LEU A 184 2.85 -19.16 -6.73
C LEU A 184 2.55 -17.79 -7.32
N LEU A 185 1.65 -17.73 -8.29
CA LEU A 185 1.24 -16.48 -8.95
C LEU A 185 0.74 -15.45 -7.93
N LEU A 186 -0.16 -15.86 -7.01
CA LEU A 186 -0.66 -14.98 -5.96
C LEU A 186 0.45 -14.55 -5.00
N SER A 187 1.34 -15.47 -4.63
CA SER A 187 2.48 -15.15 -3.75
C SER A 187 3.38 -14.10 -4.38
N VAL A 188 3.60 -14.15 -5.69
CA VAL A 188 4.42 -13.18 -6.41
C VAL A 188 3.74 -11.82 -6.46
N ILE A 189 2.47 -11.77 -6.82
CA ILE A 189 1.66 -10.53 -6.85
C ILE A 189 1.71 -9.85 -5.49
N ASN A 190 1.48 -10.60 -4.41
CA ASN A 190 1.43 -10.07 -3.05
C ASN A 190 2.81 -9.79 -2.45
N SER A 191 3.89 -10.29 -3.06
CA SER A 191 5.25 -10.01 -2.60
C SER A 191 5.79 -8.66 -3.10
N VAL A 192 5.12 -8.04 -4.07
CA VAL A 192 5.42 -6.67 -4.49
C VAL A 192 4.52 -5.73 -3.70
N TYR A 193 5.11 -5.04 -2.73
CA TYR A 193 4.40 -4.03 -1.95
C TYR A 193 4.54 -2.67 -2.64
N ASP A 194 3.41 -2.01 -2.90
CA ASP A 194 3.35 -0.79 -3.70
C ASP A 194 2.47 0.28 -3.04
N PRO A 195 3.01 1.02 -2.05
CA PRO A 195 2.24 1.99 -1.30
C PRO A 195 1.82 3.20 -2.14
N ILE A 196 2.52 3.48 -3.24
CA ILE A 196 2.31 4.65 -4.10
C ILE A 196 1.74 4.31 -5.50
N GLY A 197 1.54 3.02 -5.80
CA GLY A 197 0.97 2.56 -7.06
C GLY A 197 1.91 2.56 -8.27
N CYS A 198 3.23 2.73 -8.07
CA CYS A 198 4.19 2.86 -9.17
C CYS A 198 4.49 1.53 -9.89
N THR A 199 4.29 0.41 -9.22
CA THR A 199 4.43 -0.95 -9.78
C THR A 199 3.11 -1.49 -10.32
N ALA A 200 1.98 -0.83 -10.07
CA ALA A 200 0.65 -1.25 -10.53
C ALA A 200 0.60 -1.56 -12.05
N PRO A 201 1.21 -0.77 -12.96
CA PRO A 201 1.23 -1.11 -14.38
C PRO A 201 1.96 -2.42 -14.68
N ALA A 202 3.01 -2.71 -13.90
CA ALA A 202 3.76 -3.94 -14.03
C ALA A 202 3.01 -5.14 -13.44
N LEU A 203 2.31 -4.95 -12.33
CA LEU A 203 1.49 -6.00 -11.69
C LEU A 203 0.16 -6.27 -12.40
N LEU A 204 -0.24 -5.43 -13.34
CA LEU A 204 -1.50 -5.62 -14.06
C LEU A 204 -1.58 -6.99 -14.77
N LEU A 205 -0.52 -7.38 -15.48
CA LEU A 205 -0.48 -8.64 -16.20
C LEU A 205 -0.63 -9.86 -15.28
N PRO A 206 0.18 -10.04 -14.21
CA PRO A 206 -0.01 -11.18 -13.31
C PRO A 206 -1.36 -11.12 -12.58
N MET A 207 -1.92 -9.94 -12.28
CA MET A 207 -3.29 -9.82 -11.75
C MET A 207 -4.36 -10.33 -12.73
N LEU A 208 -4.21 -10.02 -14.02
CA LEU A 208 -5.09 -10.55 -15.08
C LEU A 208 -4.94 -12.07 -15.24
N LEU A 209 -3.71 -12.60 -15.19
CA LEU A 209 -3.47 -14.05 -15.20
C LEU A 209 -4.11 -14.73 -13.98
N MET A 210 -4.04 -14.09 -12.81
CA MET A 210 -4.68 -14.60 -11.61
C MET A 210 -6.20 -14.66 -11.83
N GLN A 211 -6.80 -13.61 -12.38
CA GLN A 211 -8.21 -13.58 -12.73
C GLN A 211 -8.59 -14.67 -13.76
N GLU A 212 -7.77 -14.89 -14.77
CA GLU A 212 -7.96 -15.93 -15.79
C GLU A 212 -7.88 -17.33 -15.16
N ALA A 213 -6.93 -17.55 -14.24
CA ALA A 213 -6.82 -18.79 -13.47
C ALA A 213 -8.04 -19.04 -12.56
N TRP A 214 -8.62 -17.98 -11.99
CA TRP A 214 -9.90 -18.08 -11.26
C TRP A 214 -11.05 -18.50 -12.18
N ARG A 215 -11.16 -17.90 -13.37
CA ARG A 215 -12.21 -18.23 -14.36
C ARG A 215 -12.08 -19.66 -14.88
N GLY A 216 -10.84 -20.12 -15.08
CA GLY A 216 -10.52 -21.49 -15.47
C GLY A 216 -10.73 -22.52 -14.36
N LYS A 217 -11.13 -22.11 -13.15
CA LYS A 217 -11.33 -22.99 -11.97
C LYS A 217 -10.09 -23.83 -11.62
N ILE A 218 -8.90 -23.30 -11.90
CA ILE A 218 -7.63 -23.97 -11.60
C ILE A 218 -7.44 -24.06 -10.08
N GLY A 219 -7.02 -25.24 -9.62
CA GLY A 219 -6.68 -25.49 -8.23
C GLY A 219 -5.51 -24.63 -7.73
N TRP A 220 -5.34 -24.51 -6.41
CA TRP A 220 -4.26 -23.70 -5.82
C TRP A 220 -2.86 -24.21 -6.16
N ASP A 221 -2.69 -25.53 -6.09
CA ASP A 221 -1.41 -26.23 -6.30
C ASP A 221 -1.34 -26.94 -7.66
N GLU A 222 -2.33 -26.67 -8.52
CA GLU A 222 -2.35 -27.12 -9.90
C GLU A 222 -1.48 -26.22 -10.79
N VAL A 223 -0.79 -26.83 -11.75
CA VAL A 223 0.05 -26.11 -12.71
C VAL A 223 -0.83 -25.32 -13.67
N LEU A 224 -0.43 -24.08 -13.95
CA LEU A 224 -1.13 -23.25 -14.92
C LEU A 224 -1.08 -23.88 -16.33
N PRO A 225 -2.15 -23.76 -17.12
CA PRO A 225 -2.11 -24.08 -18.54
C PRO A 225 -0.94 -23.39 -19.23
N ILE A 226 -0.36 -24.08 -20.23
CA ILE A 226 0.84 -23.65 -20.97
C ILE A 226 0.71 -22.20 -21.47
N GLU A 227 -0.48 -21.80 -21.91
CA GLU A 227 -0.75 -20.43 -22.37
C GLU A 227 -0.57 -19.37 -21.27
N LEU A 228 -1.08 -19.64 -20.06
CA LEU A 228 -0.96 -18.72 -18.92
C LEU A 228 0.45 -18.72 -18.35
N GLU A 229 1.07 -19.90 -18.28
CA GLU A 229 2.47 -20.01 -17.86
C GLU A 229 3.38 -19.22 -18.81
N HIS A 230 3.19 -19.33 -20.13
CA HIS A 230 4.00 -18.59 -21.09
C HIS A 230 3.84 -17.07 -20.92
N LYS A 231 2.62 -16.57 -20.74
CA LYS A 231 2.37 -15.14 -20.45
C LYS A 231 3.06 -14.71 -19.15
N TYR A 232 3.01 -15.52 -18.10
CA TYR A 232 3.69 -15.26 -16.83
C TYR A 232 5.20 -15.18 -17.00
N ARG A 233 5.82 -16.13 -17.73
CA ARG A 233 7.27 -16.14 -17.98
C ARG A 233 7.74 -14.94 -18.80
N LEU A 234 6.91 -14.48 -19.73
CA LEU A 234 7.21 -13.26 -20.49
C LEU A 234 7.24 -12.04 -19.56
N TRP A 235 6.24 -11.92 -18.69
CA TRP A 235 6.18 -10.88 -17.67
C TRP A 235 7.35 -10.93 -16.69
N GLU A 236 7.70 -12.12 -16.19
CA GLU A 236 8.83 -12.32 -15.26
C GLU A 236 10.15 -11.76 -15.84
N LYS A 237 10.38 -11.91 -17.15
CA LYS A 237 11.54 -11.30 -17.83
C LYS A 237 11.49 -9.77 -17.84
N THR A 238 10.31 -9.19 -17.97
CA THR A 238 10.11 -7.73 -17.95
C THR A 238 10.22 -7.11 -16.56
N MET A 239 10.06 -7.92 -15.49
CA MET A 239 10.20 -7.45 -14.11
C MET A 239 11.65 -7.26 -13.68
N ARG A 240 12.62 -8.04 -14.18
CA ARG A 240 14.03 -7.92 -13.75
C ARG A 240 14.60 -6.50 -13.91
N PRO A 241 14.38 -5.78 -15.02
CA PRO A 241 14.81 -4.39 -15.15
C PRO A 241 14.12 -3.41 -14.19
N MET A 242 12.97 -3.74 -13.61
CA MET A 242 12.27 -2.84 -12.69
C MET A 242 12.98 -2.64 -11.36
N SER A 243 13.89 -3.54 -10.96
CA SER A 243 14.79 -3.30 -9.82
C SER A 243 15.62 -2.01 -9.98
N LYS A 244 15.80 -1.55 -11.22
CA LYS A 244 16.54 -0.34 -11.57
C LYS A 244 15.64 0.87 -11.79
N CYS A 245 14.32 0.71 -11.62
CA CYS A 245 13.40 1.83 -11.73
C CYS A 245 13.48 2.63 -10.44
N THR A 246 13.95 3.86 -10.58
CA THR A 246 13.95 4.84 -9.50
C THR A 246 12.92 5.92 -9.80
N ILE A 247 12.36 6.48 -8.74
CA ILE A 247 11.36 7.54 -8.81
C ILE A 247 11.94 8.71 -8.03
N PRO A 248 12.18 9.87 -8.66
CA PRO A 248 12.60 11.06 -7.92
C PRO A 248 11.49 11.46 -6.96
N ARG A 249 11.86 11.78 -5.72
CA ARG A 249 10.92 12.26 -4.71
C ARG A 249 10.60 13.75 -4.88
#